data_AF-A0A7I9YRQ8-F1
#
_entry.id   AF-A0A7I9YRQ8-F1
#
_cell.length_a   1.000
_cell.length_b   1.000
_cell.length_c   1.000
_cell.angle_alpha   90.00
_cell.angle_beta   90.00
_cell.angle_gamma   90.00
#
_symmetry.space_group_name_H-M   'P 1'
#
loop_
_entity.id
_entity.type
_entity.pdbx_description
1 polymer ?
#
loop_
_entity_poly.entity_id
_entity_poly.type
_entity_poly.pdbx_seq_one_letter_code
_entity_poly.pdbx_strand_id
1 'polypeptide(L)'
;MMIRGLFTAISISAAAWAFTLAVAPQTLAEPEDVGCTELSYNGTCVYKNCTDAKAHGRCNITQDDPAYCAKQDRDGDGLACEC
;
A
#
# COMPACT_ATOMS: atom_id res chain seq x y z
N MET A 1 31.45 -28.50 -64.41
CA MET A 1 31.17 -27.33 -65.27
C MET A 1 31.16 -26.10 -64.37
N MET A 2 31.93 -25.08 -64.74
CA MET A 2 32.32 -23.92 -63.93
C MET A 2 31.16 -22.95 -63.66
N ILE A 3 31.03 -22.46 -62.42
CA ILE A 3 30.49 -21.11 -62.16
C ILE A 3 31.20 -20.57 -60.90
N ARG A 4 32.40 -19.97 -61.01
CA ARG A 4 32.69 -18.58 -61.42
C ARG A 4 31.87 -17.54 -60.65
N GLY A 5 32.33 -17.25 -59.42
CA GLY A 5 32.56 -15.94 -58.84
C GLY A 5 31.45 -14.88 -58.85
N LEU A 6 31.15 -14.34 -57.68
CA LEU A 6 31.01 -12.89 -57.49
C LEU A 6 31.30 -12.59 -56.01
N PHE A 7 32.46 -11.97 -55.74
CA PHE A 7 32.75 -11.35 -54.44
C PHE A 7 32.01 -10.02 -54.40
N THR A 8 30.90 -9.95 -53.67
CA THR A 8 30.16 -8.70 -53.46
C THR A 8 30.13 -8.31 -51.99
N ALA A 9 30.79 -7.18 -51.71
CA ALA A 9 30.56 -6.21 -50.66
C ALA A 9 30.55 -6.72 -49.20
N ILE A 10 31.71 -6.56 -48.54
CA ILE A 10 31.82 -6.52 -47.09
C ILE A 10 31.41 -5.11 -46.64
N SER A 11 30.19 -4.95 -46.15
CA SER A 11 29.76 -3.79 -45.37
C SER A 11 29.73 -4.19 -43.88
N ILE A 12 30.84 -3.98 -43.18
CA ILE A 12 30.90 -4.09 -41.71
C ILE A 12 30.35 -2.78 -41.16
N SER A 13 29.07 -2.77 -40.84
CA SER A 13 28.44 -1.69 -40.11
C SER A 13 28.10 -2.12 -38.69
N ALA A 14 28.18 -1.12 -37.81
CA ALA A 14 27.72 -1.08 -36.42
C ALA A 14 28.74 -1.51 -35.36
N ALA A 15 29.45 -0.49 -34.87
CA ALA A 15 30.01 -0.45 -33.54
C ALA A 15 28.93 -0.79 -32.50
N ALA A 16 29.02 -1.97 -31.89
CA ALA A 16 28.23 -2.31 -30.71
C ALA A 16 28.95 -1.74 -29.49
N TRP A 17 28.60 -0.53 -29.10
CA TRP A 17 29.04 0.06 -27.84
C TRP A 17 28.43 -0.75 -26.70
N ALA A 18 29.30 -1.15 -25.78
CA ALA A 18 28.96 -1.93 -24.60
C ALA A 18 27.90 -1.19 -23.77
N PHE A 19 26.68 -1.72 -23.74
CA PHE A 19 25.71 -1.36 -22.72
C PHE A 19 25.88 -2.34 -21.56
N THR A 20 26.65 -1.92 -20.56
CA THR A 20 26.61 -2.53 -19.24
C THR A 20 25.20 -2.33 -18.68
N LEU A 21 24.42 -3.40 -18.61
CA LEU A 21 23.12 -3.42 -17.96
C LEU A 21 23.32 -3.21 -16.45
N ALA A 22 23.20 -1.97 -16.00
CA ALA A 22 23.00 -1.66 -14.59
C ALA A 22 21.59 -2.13 -14.21
N VAL A 23 21.49 -3.36 -13.70
CA VAL A 23 20.28 -3.85 -13.05
C VAL A 23 20.13 -3.07 -11.74
N ALA A 24 19.19 -2.13 -11.69
CA ALA A 24 18.77 -1.51 -10.44
C ALA A 24 18.11 -2.58 -9.54
N PRO A 25 18.33 -2.55 -8.21
CA PRO A 25 17.64 -3.44 -7.30
C PRO A 25 16.14 -3.15 -7.39
N GLN A 26 15.37 -4.18 -7.70
CA GLN A 26 13.92 -4.09 -7.73
C GLN A 26 13.47 -4.02 -6.27
N THR A 27 13.15 -2.81 -5.82
CA THR A 27 12.37 -2.59 -4.60
C THR A 27 11.12 -3.43 -4.76
N LEU A 28 11.04 -4.51 -3.97
CA LEU A 28 9.84 -5.31 -3.84
C LEU A 28 8.75 -4.35 -3.37
N ALA A 29 7.80 -4.03 -4.25
CA ALA A 29 6.63 -3.26 -3.87
C ALA A 29 5.93 -4.03 -2.74
N GLU A 30 5.91 -3.41 -1.56
CA GLU A 30 5.14 -3.85 -0.41
C GLU A 30 3.69 -4.10 -0.88
N PRO A 31 3.06 -5.23 -0.51
CA PRO A 31 1.68 -5.51 -0.91
C PRO A 31 0.77 -4.35 -0.54
N GLU A 32 -0.03 -3.95 -1.52
CA GLU A 32 -1.02 -2.90 -1.45
C GLU A 32 -2.04 -3.25 -0.35
N ASP A 33 -2.08 -2.38 0.68
CA ASP A 33 -2.87 -2.47 1.90
C ASP A 33 -4.35 -2.64 1.57
N VAL A 34 -4.80 -3.89 1.61
CA VAL A 34 -6.19 -4.28 1.49
C VAL A 34 -6.94 -3.92 2.78
N GLY A 35 -7.40 -2.67 2.83
CA GLY A 35 -8.62 -2.30 3.54
C GLY A 35 -8.51 -2.18 5.05
N CYS A 36 -7.45 -1.56 5.56
CA CYS A 36 -7.49 -0.99 6.90
C CYS A 36 -8.15 0.40 6.81
N THR A 37 -9.26 0.62 7.54
CA THR A 37 -9.85 1.96 7.73
C THR A 37 -8.74 2.89 8.23
N GLU A 38 -8.48 3.99 7.52
CA GLU A 38 -7.40 4.92 7.86
C GLU A 38 -7.45 5.30 9.35
N LEU A 39 -6.48 4.76 10.10
CA LEU A 39 -6.16 5.19 11.44
C LEU A 39 -5.58 6.59 11.32
N SER A 40 -6.39 7.61 11.63
CA SER A 40 -5.89 8.96 11.64
C SER A 40 -4.83 9.07 12.75
N TYR A 41 -3.59 9.37 12.33
CA TYR A 41 -2.35 9.30 13.11
C TYR A 41 -2.25 10.36 14.24
N ASN A 42 -3.37 10.78 14.83
CA ASN A 42 -3.45 11.93 15.72
C ASN A 42 -4.38 11.73 16.93
N GLY A 43 -4.48 10.50 17.47
CA GLY A 43 -5.32 10.24 18.65
C GLY A 43 -6.82 10.27 18.33
N THR A 44 -7.18 9.50 17.31
CA THR A 44 -8.46 9.55 16.61
C THR A 44 -9.32 8.36 16.96
N CYS A 45 -10.45 8.66 17.59
CA CYS A 45 -11.50 7.67 17.77
C CYS A 45 -11.94 7.15 16.40
N VAL A 46 -12.23 5.85 16.30
CA VAL A 46 -12.76 5.23 15.06
C VAL A 46 -14.04 5.93 14.58
N TYR A 47 -14.90 6.30 15.53
CA TYR A 47 -16.12 7.04 15.26
C TYR A 47 -15.94 8.53 15.54
N LYS A 48 -16.66 9.39 14.82
CA LYS A 48 -16.65 10.84 15.12
C LYS A 48 -17.20 11.12 16.53
N ASN A 49 -18.22 10.37 16.93
CA ASN A 49 -18.89 10.46 18.22
C ASN A 49 -19.76 9.20 18.44
N CYS A 50 -20.39 9.07 19.61
CA CYS A 50 -21.24 7.92 19.90
C CYS A 50 -22.52 7.83 19.06
N THR A 51 -23.02 8.94 18.50
CA THR A 51 -24.15 8.89 17.57
C THR A 51 -23.76 8.18 16.28
N ASP A 52 -22.58 8.48 15.76
CA ASP A 52 -21.99 7.82 14.60
C ASP A 52 -21.77 6.31 14.88
N ALA A 53 -21.14 5.97 16.01
CA ALA A 53 -20.98 4.57 16.45
C ALA A 53 -22.32 3.80 16.47
N LYS A 54 -23.35 4.38 17.10
CA LYS A 54 -24.69 3.78 17.21
C LYS A 54 -25.39 3.67 15.86
N ALA A 55 -25.22 4.63 14.95
CA ALA A 55 -25.72 4.54 13.58
C ALA A 55 -25.09 3.38 12.80
N HIS A 56 -23.85 3.02 13.15
CA HIS A 56 -23.15 1.84 12.66
C HIS A 56 -23.42 0.56 13.48
N GLY A 57 -24.36 0.59 14.44
CA GLY A 57 -24.72 -0.55 15.27
C GLY A 57 -23.69 -0.92 16.33
N ARG A 58 -22.77 -0.01 16.66
CA ARG A 58 -21.78 -0.18 17.75
C ARG A 58 -22.18 0.63 18.98
N CYS A 59 -22.25 -0.05 20.11
CA CYS A 59 -22.35 0.54 21.45
C CYS A 59 -21.73 -0.43 22.47
N ASN A 60 -21.58 0.01 23.72
CA ASN A 60 -20.88 -0.73 24.80
C ASN A 60 -19.44 -1.13 24.39
N ILE A 61 -18.67 -0.15 23.94
CA ILE A 61 -17.30 -0.35 23.42
C ILE A 61 -16.33 -0.38 24.62
N THR A 62 -15.82 -1.57 24.96
CA THR A 62 -14.89 -1.77 26.08
C THR A 62 -13.48 -1.30 25.75
N GLN A 63 -12.63 -1.02 26.76
CA GLN A 63 -11.21 -0.66 26.59
C GLN A 63 -10.38 -1.62 25.73
N ASP A 64 -10.73 -2.92 25.69
CA ASP A 64 -10.06 -3.91 24.84
C ASP A 64 -10.50 -3.86 23.37
N ASP A 65 -11.56 -3.12 23.03
CA ASP A 65 -12.05 -2.98 21.66
C ASP A 65 -11.18 -1.97 20.90
N PRO A 66 -10.75 -2.28 19.66
CA PRO A 66 -9.95 -1.35 18.85
C PRO A 66 -10.68 -0.04 18.53
N ALA A 67 -12.01 -0.01 18.62
CA ALA A 67 -12.81 1.20 18.47
C ALA A 67 -12.94 2.02 19.76
N TYR A 68 -12.37 1.57 20.88
CA TYR A 68 -12.40 2.32 22.13
C TYR A 68 -11.72 3.67 21.96
N CYS A 69 -12.39 4.71 22.46
CA CYS A 69 -11.81 6.02 22.53
C CYS A 69 -12.10 6.68 23.86
N ALA A 70 -11.05 7.04 24.60
CA ALA A 70 -11.17 7.74 25.88
C ALA A 70 -11.88 9.10 25.79
N LYS A 71 -11.98 9.71 24.60
CA LYS A 71 -12.77 10.94 24.39
C LYS A 71 -14.29 10.68 24.34
N GLN A 72 -14.68 9.42 24.11
CA GLN A 72 -16.07 8.97 23.98
C GLN A 72 -16.59 8.26 25.24
N ASP A 73 -15.68 7.82 26.11
CA ASP A 73 -15.93 7.45 27.50
C ASP A 73 -15.91 8.72 28.36
N ARG A 74 -17.10 9.26 28.68
CA ARG A 74 -17.22 10.59 29.31
C ARG A 74 -16.97 10.54 30.81
N ASP A 75 -17.37 9.46 31.45
CA ASP A 75 -17.26 9.20 32.88
C ASP A 75 -16.01 8.41 33.25
N GLY A 76 -15.31 7.83 32.27
CA GLY A 76 -14.01 7.21 32.44
C GLY A 76 -14.10 5.84 33.11
N ASP A 77 -15.21 5.13 32.93
CA ASP A 77 -15.47 3.83 33.54
C ASP A 77 -14.90 2.67 32.72
N GLY A 78 -14.36 2.96 31.54
CA GLY A 78 -13.81 1.98 30.59
C GLY A 78 -14.82 1.46 29.57
N LEU A 79 -16.01 2.06 29.47
CA LEU A 79 -17.06 1.69 28.53
C LEU A 79 -17.47 2.90 27.67
N ALA A 80 -16.94 2.98 26.45
CA ALA A 80 -17.30 4.04 25.52
C ALA A 80 -18.65 3.77 24.82
N CYS A 81 -19.42 4.83 24.59
CA CYS A 81 -20.65 4.82 23.78
C CYS A 81 -21.67 3.76 24.20
N GLU A 82 -22.00 3.70 25.49
CA GLU A 82 -22.99 2.81 26.08
C GLU A 82 -24.35 2.87 25.36
N CYS A 83 -25.01 1.71 25.24
CA CYS A 83 -26.43 1.63 24.88
C CYS A 83 -27.27 1.95 26.13
#